data_AF-A0A4Z0J8T8-F1
#
_entry.id   AF-A0A4Z0J8T8-F1
#
_cell.length_a   1.000
_cell.length_b   1.000
_cell.length_c   1.000
_cell.angle_alpha   90.00
_cell.angle_beta   90.00
_cell.angle_gamma   90.00
#
_symmetry.space_group_name_H-M   'P 1'
#
loop_
_entity.id
_entity.type
_entity.pdbx_description
1 polymer ?
#
loop_
_entity_poly.entity_id
_entity_poly.type
_entity_poly.pdbx_seq_one_letter_code
_entity_poly.pdbx_strand_id
1 'polypeptide(L)'
;MTSEEKKLLSDFQASAAYRDFSAFPDELVMQTLVFYLSEISSSNKDFHEWTTHTVLLALKQFAADATQPDMPDADDFLYFSYAVIKSFLQYLVGTGTTKIQEQDLTESLDQFEKGHQLSADQLENDDPAPVPTRDVSDPDLPEWRAYRADSIQRYTAKWVAAYVRSPGWRRDRNADLTQDTLELAVEQLSEQAYDTYRKTPKSWTKKVLSSVLCGYFVSNLDLTAAELGAVIPVIGHVMRFAAEQGWLNAKKAENYQRYLNAIAPKAVAQAQDPNNFGPAKQAIIQMRTEGVDTTDEAAIQAFMDQVNAQGGLNSAYEGGARLPDGRDLTAAEFQALLDDDDRLLAVAVKFDPDPQADYLTGMHITKVGGRHWHQADAQDAHKLSLLFGLRLWLLRDRYPLEGESWQLAFKVMDALTQLADMLYSQQLVTLDECPPVIWEDFAQWIRQAGLEPQQLLALLTALIHMLVDDHYLPAEEGKRIIAVLHPANHQRGNVISMKAARKKKRQ
;
A
#
# COMPACT_ATOMS: atom_id res chain seq x y z
N MET A 1 17.41 2.86 42.68
CA MET A 1 16.03 3.33 42.91
C MET A 1 15.63 3.19 44.38
N THR A 2 15.24 4.29 45.02
CA THR A 2 14.82 4.39 46.42
C THR A 2 13.40 3.83 46.64
N SER A 3 12.97 3.69 47.89
CA SER A 3 11.59 3.27 48.22
C SER A 3 10.55 4.30 47.77
N GLU A 4 10.91 5.58 47.72
CA GLU A 4 10.00 6.66 47.37
C GLU A 4 9.84 6.77 45.85
N GLU A 5 10.91 6.57 45.07
CA GLU A 5 10.85 6.49 43.61
C GLU A 5 9.96 5.32 43.15
N LYS A 6 10.06 4.16 43.82
CA LYS A 6 9.16 3.02 43.57
C LYS A 6 7.70 3.35 43.80
N LYS A 7 7.41 4.12 44.86
CA LYS A 7 6.06 4.57 45.17
C LYS A 7 5.56 5.57 44.11
N LEU A 8 6.39 6.55 43.75
CA LEU A 8 6.07 7.53 42.70
C LEU A 8 5.73 6.86 41.37
N LEU A 9 6.51 5.87 40.95
CA LEU A 9 6.25 5.07 39.75
C LEU A 9 4.95 4.28 39.84
N SER A 10 4.66 3.68 41.00
CA SER A 10 3.39 2.98 41.23
C SER A 10 2.20 3.93 41.19
N ASP A 11 2.34 5.14 41.75
CA ASP A 11 1.30 6.16 41.74
C ASP A 11 1.07 6.68 40.30
N PHE A 12 2.15 6.85 39.52
CA PHE A 12 2.04 7.18 38.09
C PHE A 12 1.32 6.08 37.31
N GLN A 13 1.65 4.80 37.52
CA GLN A 13 1.00 3.67 36.85
C GLN A 13 -0.53 3.63 37.10
N ALA A 14 -0.99 4.13 38.26
CA ALA A 14 -2.40 4.24 38.59
C ALA A 14 -3.09 5.50 38.03
N SER A 15 -2.32 6.46 37.49
CA SER A 15 -2.80 7.77 37.05
C SER A 15 -3.56 7.72 35.71
N ALA A 16 -4.28 8.80 35.39
CA ALA A 16 -4.90 8.95 34.08
C ALA A 16 -3.86 9.11 32.96
N ALA A 17 -2.75 9.81 33.24
CA ALA A 17 -1.66 10.06 32.31
C ALA A 17 -0.96 8.76 31.84
N TYR A 18 -0.97 7.71 32.67
CA TYR A 18 -0.45 6.39 32.28
C TYR A 18 -1.37 5.64 31.31
N ARG A 19 -2.69 5.93 31.34
CA ARG A 19 -3.67 5.23 30.48
C ARG A 19 -3.46 5.53 29.00
N ASP A 20 -2.84 6.66 28.70
CA ASP A 20 -2.47 7.04 27.32
C ASP A 20 -1.46 6.04 26.73
N PHE A 21 -0.74 5.29 27.57
CA PHE A 21 0.18 4.22 27.17
C PHE A 21 -0.39 2.81 27.31
N SER A 22 -1.71 2.66 27.53
CA SER A 22 -2.36 1.34 27.67
C SER A 22 -2.23 0.43 26.43
N ALA A 23 -1.76 0.98 25.31
CA ALA A 23 -1.43 0.24 24.09
C ALA A 23 -0.02 -0.41 24.11
N PHE A 24 0.81 -0.09 25.11
CA PHE A 24 2.17 -0.61 25.28
C PHE A 24 2.24 -1.57 26.47
N PRO A 25 3.16 -2.57 26.48
CA PRO A 25 3.36 -3.41 27.65
C PRO A 25 3.79 -2.56 28.85
N ASP A 26 3.17 -2.78 30.02
CA ASP A 26 3.54 -2.10 31.26
C ASP A 26 5.05 -2.17 31.51
N GLU A 27 5.65 -3.35 31.27
CA GLU A 27 7.09 -3.56 31.42
C GLU A 27 7.91 -2.61 30.56
N LEU A 28 7.52 -2.34 29.32
CA LEU A 28 8.23 -1.45 28.42
C LEU A 28 8.17 0.00 28.90
N VAL A 29 6.97 0.49 29.23
CA VAL A 29 6.77 1.84 29.79
C VAL A 29 7.56 2.00 31.08
N MET A 30 7.53 0.99 31.94
CA MET A 30 8.25 1.00 33.21
C MET A 30 9.77 0.90 33.04
N GLN A 31 10.28 0.13 32.08
CA GLN A 31 11.70 0.05 31.77
C GLN A 31 12.23 1.39 31.24
N THR A 32 11.49 2.05 30.34
CA THR A 32 11.83 3.41 29.88
C THR A 32 11.95 4.38 31.04
N LEU A 33 10.97 4.39 31.96
CA LEU A 33 11.03 5.27 33.13
C LEU A 33 12.17 4.90 34.07
N VAL A 34 12.41 3.61 34.31
CA VAL A 34 13.52 3.17 35.18
C VAL A 34 14.87 3.59 34.58
N PHE A 35 15.05 3.47 33.27
CA PHE A 35 16.27 3.90 32.58
C PHE A 35 16.43 5.43 32.61
N TYR A 36 15.36 6.17 32.34
CA TYR A 36 15.38 7.64 32.47
C TYR A 36 15.70 8.09 33.91
N LEU A 37 15.10 7.42 34.90
CA LEU A 37 15.34 7.70 36.31
C LEU A 37 16.75 7.33 36.76
N SER A 38 17.39 6.33 36.15
CA SER A 38 18.79 6.03 36.47
C SER A 38 19.71 7.19 36.11
N GLU A 39 19.44 7.89 35.01
CA GLU A 39 20.21 9.08 34.60
C GLU A 39 20.11 10.21 35.62
N ILE A 40 18.93 10.42 36.21
CA ILE A 40 18.74 11.44 37.25
C ILE A 40 19.38 11.02 38.57
N SER A 41 19.25 9.74 38.94
CA SER A 41 19.71 9.20 40.23
C SER A 41 21.24 9.25 40.40
N SER A 42 21.99 9.35 39.30
CA SER A 42 23.45 9.60 39.30
C SER A 42 23.83 10.89 40.02
N SER A 43 22.91 11.86 40.13
CA SER A 43 23.08 13.14 40.83
C SER A 43 22.78 13.08 42.34
N ASN A 44 22.29 11.94 42.84
CA ASN A 44 21.98 11.67 44.26
C ASN A 44 20.95 12.63 44.91
N LYS A 45 20.05 13.21 44.11
CA LYS A 45 19.00 14.13 44.56
C LYS A 45 17.63 13.47 44.60
N ASP A 46 16.91 13.70 45.69
CA ASP A 46 15.50 13.36 45.87
C ASP A 46 14.63 14.05 44.79
N PHE A 47 13.57 13.39 44.32
CA PHE A 47 12.62 13.94 43.34
C PHE A 47 11.89 15.19 43.83
N HIS A 48 11.78 15.34 45.15
CA HIS A 48 11.34 16.57 45.81
C HIS A 48 12.30 17.75 45.56
N GLU A 49 13.55 17.48 45.21
CA GLU A 49 14.57 18.48 44.92
C GLU A 49 14.89 18.63 43.43
N TRP A 50 14.25 17.86 42.55
CA TRP A 50 14.44 17.99 41.12
C TRP A 50 14.00 19.36 40.63
N THR A 51 14.80 19.92 39.74
CA THR A 51 14.54 21.17 39.04
C THR A 51 14.37 20.88 37.56
N THR A 52 13.76 21.80 36.81
CA THR A 52 13.66 21.71 35.34
C THR A 52 15.00 21.40 34.69
N HIS A 53 16.06 22.05 35.17
CA HIS A 53 17.43 21.80 34.71
C HIS A 53 17.88 20.35 34.92
N THR A 54 17.54 19.75 36.07
CA THR A 54 17.95 18.38 36.42
C THR A 54 17.28 17.35 35.52
N VAL A 55 15.96 17.47 35.32
CA VAL A 55 15.19 16.53 34.49
C VAL A 55 15.52 16.67 33.00
N LEU A 56 15.82 17.89 32.53
CA LEU A 56 16.26 18.11 31.16
C LEU A 56 17.66 17.58 30.88
N LEU A 57 18.57 17.67 31.85
CA LEU A 57 19.93 17.14 31.68
C LEU A 57 19.87 15.62 31.49
N ALA A 58 19.09 14.92 32.32
CA ALA A 58 18.85 13.50 32.16
C ALA A 58 18.15 13.16 30.84
N LEU A 59 17.23 14.00 30.39
CA LEU A 59 16.52 13.78 29.13
C LEU A 59 17.45 13.92 27.92
N LYS A 60 18.37 14.89 27.94
CA LYS A 60 19.42 15.06 26.92
C LYS A 60 20.38 13.88 26.90
N GLN A 61 20.75 13.38 28.08
CA GLN A 61 21.62 12.20 28.18
C GLN A 61 20.91 10.95 27.65
N PHE A 62 19.66 10.73 28.07
CA PHE A 62 18.80 9.67 27.54
C PHE A 62 18.74 9.70 26.01
N ALA A 63 18.51 10.88 25.42
CA ALA A 63 18.42 11.01 23.97
C ALA A 63 19.75 10.76 23.26
N ALA A 64 20.87 11.17 23.85
CA ALA A 64 22.20 10.87 23.32
C ALA A 64 22.48 9.35 23.34
N ASP A 65 22.01 8.64 24.37
CA ASP A 65 22.17 7.19 24.48
C ASP A 65 21.19 6.42 23.57
N ALA A 66 19.99 6.96 23.35
CA ALA A 66 18.97 6.38 22.45
C ALA A 66 19.30 6.56 20.96
N THR A 67 20.22 7.45 20.60
CA THR A 67 20.59 7.77 19.20
C THR A 67 21.96 7.23 18.78
N GLN A 68 22.46 6.22 19.49
CA GLN A 68 23.73 5.58 19.13
C GLN A 68 23.62 4.83 17.78
N PRO A 69 24.63 4.91 16.90
CA PRO A 69 24.53 4.43 15.50
C PRO A 69 24.28 2.92 15.33
N ASP A 70 24.43 2.14 16.39
CA ASP A 70 24.26 0.70 16.46
C ASP A 70 22.89 0.25 17.00
N MET A 71 22.02 1.21 17.36
CA MET A 71 20.65 0.92 17.78
C MET A 71 19.70 0.93 16.55
N PRO A 72 19.17 -0.22 16.09
CA PRO A 72 18.09 -0.22 15.12
C PRO A 72 16.86 0.48 15.72
N ASP A 73 16.15 1.24 14.88
CA ASP A 73 14.93 1.97 15.25
C ASP A 73 15.14 3.01 16.37
N ALA A 74 16.33 3.61 16.43
CA ALA A 74 16.73 4.63 17.40
C ALA A 74 15.73 5.81 17.51
N ASP A 75 15.20 6.27 16.37
CA ASP A 75 14.25 7.38 16.33
C ASP A 75 12.89 7.00 16.92
N ASP A 76 12.37 5.81 16.60
CA ASP A 76 11.11 5.28 17.15
C ASP A 76 11.23 5.02 18.65
N PHE A 77 12.36 4.47 19.08
CA PHE A 77 12.67 4.25 20.49
C PHE A 77 12.76 5.57 21.26
N LEU A 78 13.45 6.58 20.70
CA LEU A 78 13.54 7.92 21.28
C LEU A 78 12.17 8.56 21.40
N TYR A 79 11.34 8.44 20.37
CA TYR A 79 10.02 9.03 20.31
C TYR A 79 9.07 8.43 21.34
N PHE A 80 8.94 7.10 21.38
CA PHE A 80 8.13 6.40 22.38
C PHE A 80 8.59 6.76 23.78
N SER A 81 9.91 6.73 23.99
CA SER A 81 10.48 6.99 25.30
C SER A 81 10.27 8.43 25.75
N TYR A 82 10.40 9.39 24.83
CA TYR A 82 10.12 10.79 25.07
C TYR A 82 8.66 11.01 25.49
N ALA A 83 7.69 10.39 24.80
CA ALA A 83 6.27 10.52 25.14
C ALA A 83 5.98 10.02 26.57
N VAL A 84 6.53 8.86 26.93
CA VAL A 84 6.43 8.28 28.28
C VAL A 84 7.04 9.21 29.33
N ILE A 85 8.26 9.73 29.08
CA ILE A 85 8.97 10.61 30.00
C ILE A 85 8.24 11.95 30.14
N LYS A 86 7.78 12.55 29.05
CA LYS A 86 7.00 13.80 29.03
C LYS A 86 5.74 13.68 29.89
N SER A 87 4.96 12.62 29.68
CA SER A 87 3.74 12.37 30.46
C SER A 87 4.03 12.14 31.94
N PHE A 88 5.11 11.42 32.26
CA PHE A 88 5.57 11.26 33.65
C PHE A 88 5.99 12.58 34.31
N LEU A 89 6.75 13.44 33.62
CA LEU A 89 7.18 14.74 34.14
C LEU A 89 5.99 15.69 34.35
N GLN A 90 5.03 15.69 33.42
CA GLN A 90 3.79 16.46 33.55
C GLN A 90 2.95 15.97 34.73
N TYR A 91 2.82 14.65 34.90
CA TYR A 91 2.21 14.06 36.09
C TYR A 91 2.91 14.50 37.37
N LEU A 92 4.24 14.44 37.41
CA LEU A 92 5.04 14.80 38.59
C LEU A 92 4.90 16.28 38.99
N VAL A 93 4.76 17.17 38.01
CA VAL A 93 4.45 18.59 38.27
C VAL A 93 3.01 18.73 38.76
N GLY A 94 2.06 18.02 38.14
CA GLY A 94 0.64 18.04 38.50
C GLY A 94 0.36 17.53 39.92
N THR A 95 1.21 16.67 40.49
CA THR A 95 1.11 16.25 41.90
C THR A 95 1.60 17.30 42.89
N GLY A 96 2.31 18.34 42.45
CA GLY A 96 2.84 19.42 43.30
C GLY A 96 3.97 18.99 44.23
N THR A 97 4.57 17.83 43.98
CA THR A 97 5.57 17.19 44.87
C THR A 97 7.01 17.56 44.55
N THR A 98 7.26 18.41 43.56
CA THR A 98 8.61 18.77 43.07
C THR A 98 8.83 20.28 43.06
N LYS A 99 10.10 20.73 42.90
CA LYS A 99 10.44 22.15 42.71
C LYS A 99 10.30 22.63 41.26
N ILE A 100 10.00 21.73 40.33
CA ILE A 100 9.77 22.03 38.92
C ILE A 100 8.54 22.94 38.78
N GLN A 101 8.70 24.06 38.08
CA GLN A 101 7.57 24.93 37.71
C GLN A 101 6.96 24.44 36.40
N GLU A 102 5.63 24.40 36.32
CA GLU A 102 4.89 23.92 35.14
C GLU A 102 5.23 24.70 33.87
N GLN A 103 5.30 26.02 33.98
CA GLN A 103 5.66 26.89 32.86
C GLN A 103 7.09 26.61 32.39
N ASP A 104 8.05 26.58 33.32
CA ASP A 104 9.46 26.31 32.99
C ASP A 104 9.65 24.94 32.33
N LEU A 105 8.93 23.91 32.82
CA LEU A 105 8.96 22.57 32.23
C LEU A 105 8.40 22.58 30.82
N THR A 106 7.25 23.23 30.60
CA THR A 106 6.61 23.30 29.29
C THR A 106 7.52 23.98 28.27
N GLU A 107 8.02 25.18 28.58
CA GLU A 107 8.94 25.92 27.69
C GLU A 107 10.22 25.12 27.39
N SER A 108 10.71 24.38 28.37
CA SER A 108 11.90 23.54 28.24
C SER A 108 11.68 22.29 27.39
N LEU A 109 10.52 21.65 27.52
CA LEU A 109 10.14 20.50 26.70
C LEU A 109 9.91 20.95 25.25
N ASP A 110 9.25 22.09 25.01
CA ASP A 110 9.07 22.66 23.67
C ASP A 110 10.42 22.94 22.98
N GLN A 111 11.41 23.44 23.73
CA GLN A 111 12.77 23.65 23.21
C GLN A 111 13.48 22.32 22.92
N PHE A 112 13.31 21.33 23.80
CA PHE A 112 13.86 19.99 23.60
C PHE A 112 13.28 19.33 22.34
N GLU A 113 11.97 19.43 22.16
CA GLU A 113 11.21 18.93 21.01
C GLU A 113 11.72 19.56 19.71
N LYS A 114 11.84 20.90 19.67
CA LYS A 114 12.40 21.61 18.52
C LYS A 114 13.84 21.20 18.21
N GLY A 115 14.65 20.93 19.24
CA GLY A 115 16.04 20.53 19.09
C GLY A 115 16.24 19.13 18.53
N HIS A 116 15.30 18.22 18.79
CA HIS A 116 15.37 16.81 18.37
C HIS A 116 14.36 16.46 17.26
N GLN A 117 13.67 17.46 16.69
CA GLN A 117 12.62 17.25 15.70
C GLN A 117 11.55 16.27 16.21
N LEU A 118 11.09 16.50 17.45
CA LEU A 118 9.99 15.77 18.09
C LEU A 118 8.77 16.69 18.11
N SER A 119 8.23 17.06 16.96
CA SER A 119 7.09 17.98 16.92
C SER A 119 5.78 17.28 17.34
N ALA A 120 4.84 18.04 17.93
CA ALA A 120 3.48 17.56 18.14
C ALA A 120 2.77 17.18 16.83
N ASP A 121 3.23 17.73 15.69
CA ASP A 121 2.74 17.39 14.36
C ASP A 121 3.35 16.06 13.84
N GLN A 122 4.56 15.68 14.27
CA GLN A 122 5.14 14.33 14.08
C GLN A 122 4.59 13.30 15.08
N LEU A 123 3.91 13.77 16.15
CA LEU A 123 2.96 12.96 16.92
C LEU A 123 1.74 12.50 16.13
N GLU A 124 1.50 13.15 14.98
CA GLU A 124 0.38 12.84 14.08
C GLU A 124 0.78 12.46 12.64
N ASN A 125 2.00 12.77 12.16
CA ASN A 125 2.32 12.73 10.72
C ASN A 125 3.73 12.27 10.25
N ASP A 126 4.62 11.68 11.06
CA ASP A 126 5.85 11.10 10.49
C ASP A 126 5.83 9.56 10.47
N ASP A 127 5.81 9.06 9.23
CA ASP A 127 6.04 7.67 8.85
C ASP A 127 7.36 7.14 9.46
N PRO A 128 7.36 5.99 10.14
CA PRO A 128 8.60 5.29 10.43
C PRO A 128 9.30 4.92 9.12
N ALA A 129 10.63 4.87 9.14
CA ALA A 129 11.45 4.39 8.03
C ALA A 129 10.87 3.09 7.43
N PRO A 130 11.00 2.86 6.10
CA PRO A 130 10.19 1.88 5.40
C PRO A 130 10.54 0.46 5.85
N VAL A 131 9.79 -0.05 6.84
CA VAL A 131 9.24 -1.40 6.72
C VAL A 131 8.58 -1.41 5.35
N PRO A 132 8.88 -2.35 4.44
CA PRO A 132 8.36 -2.33 3.07
C PRO A 132 6.87 -2.05 3.15
N THR A 133 6.49 -0.82 2.83
CA THR A 133 5.14 -0.35 3.01
C THR A 133 4.36 -1.20 2.04
N ARG A 134 3.48 -2.05 2.58
CA ARG A 134 2.35 -2.52 1.80
C ARG A 134 1.70 -1.22 1.33
N ASP A 135 1.75 -0.96 0.03
CA ASP A 135 1.14 0.24 -0.55
C ASP A 135 -0.38 0.08 -0.43
N VAL A 136 -0.90 0.43 0.75
CA VAL A 136 -2.32 0.31 1.09
C VAL A 136 -2.98 1.69 1.07
N SER A 137 -2.44 2.61 0.27
CA SER A 137 -3.00 3.96 0.12
C SER A 137 -4.32 3.88 -0.65
N ASP A 138 -5.43 4.19 0.03
CA ASP A 138 -6.75 4.36 -0.57
C ASP A 138 -7.27 5.74 -0.13
N PRO A 139 -7.41 6.71 -1.04
CA PRO A 139 -7.80 8.07 -0.70
C PRO A 139 -9.24 8.17 -0.15
N ASP A 140 -10.08 7.16 -0.38
CA ASP A 140 -11.46 7.10 0.14
C ASP A 140 -11.53 6.56 1.58
N LEU A 141 -10.40 6.10 2.14
CA LEU A 141 -10.31 5.54 3.48
C LEU A 141 -9.51 6.45 4.41
N PRO A 142 -9.77 6.39 5.73
CA PRO A 142 -8.84 6.96 6.69
C PRO A 142 -7.43 6.42 6.46
N GLU A 143 -6.44 7.28 6.69
CA GLU A 143 -5.03 6.93 6.58
C GLU A 143 -4.72 5.61 7.31
N TRP A 144 -3.91 4.75 6.66
CA TRP A 144 -3.44 3.54 7.31
C TRP A 144 -2.50 3.93 8.45
N ARG A 145 -2.74 3.38 9.63
CA ARG A 145 -1.90 3.65 10.80
C ARG A 145 -1.20 2.38 11.27
N ALA A 146 0.13 2.37 11.26
CA ALA A 146 0.98 1.24 11.66
C ALA A 146 0.69 0.76 13.09
N TYR A 147 0.71 1.68 14.05
CA TYR A 147 0.46 1.36 15.46
C TYR A 147 -0.90 0.65 15.68
N ARG A 148 -1.88 0.91 14.81
CA ARG A 148 -3.20 0.29 14.88
C ARG A 148 -3.16 -1.12 14.28
N ALA A 149 -2.44 -1.35 13.18
CA ALA A 149 -2.19 -2.69 12.66
C ALA A 149 -1.49 -3.57 13.71
N ASP A 150 -0.42 -3.06 14.32
CA ASP A 150 0.33 -3.77 15.37
C ASP A 150 -0.53 -4.06 16.60
N SER A 151 -1.36 -3.09 17.00
CA SER A 151 -2.32 -3.29 18.09
C SER A 151 -3.29 -4.43 17.75
N ILE A 152 -3.85 -4.44 16.53
CA ILE A 152 -4.75 -5.47 16.03
C ILE A 152 -4.09 -6.84 16.05
N GLN A 153 -2.88 -6.97 15.50
CA GLN A 153 -2.14 -8.23 15.48
C GLN A 153 -1.89 -8.73 16.91
N ARG A 154 -1.40 -7.87 17.81
CA ARG A 154 -1.12 -8.24 19.20
C ARG A 154 -2.35 -8.73 19.96
N TYR A 155 -3.47 -7.99 19.92
CA TYR A 155 -4.64 -8.41 20.70
C TYR A 155 -5.37 -9.60 20.07
N THR A 156 -5.36 -9.77 18.75
CA THR A 156 -5.97 -10.94 18.10
C THR A 156 -5.15 -12.21 18.33
N ALA A 157 -3.82 -12.13 18.27
CA ALA A 157 -2.92 -13.21 18.67
C ALA A 157 -3.18 -13.63 20.13
N LYS A 158 -3.35 -12.66 21.05
CA LYS A 158 -3.74 -12.94 22.45
C LYS A 158 -5.07 -13.69 22.54
N TRP A 159 -6.08 -13.32 21.74
CA TRP A 159 -7.38 -13.99 21.75
C TRP A 159 -7.27 -15.44 21.30
N VAL A 160 -6.54 -15.69 20.20
CA VAL A 160 -6.33 -17.05 19.67
C VAL A 160 -5.54 -17.89 20.65
N ALA A 161 -4.40 -17.39 21.15
CA ALA A 161 -3.56 -18.11 22.11
C ALA A 161 -4.32 -18.50 23.39
N ALA A 162 -5.21 -17.62 23.88
CA ALA A 162 -6.06 -17.93 25.03
C ALA A 162 -7.14 -18.97 24.70
N TYR A 163 -7.78 -18.86 23.53
CA TYR A 163 -8.79 -19.81 23.08
C TYR A 163 -8.20 -21.21 22.84
N VAL A 164 -7.01 -21.32 22.26
CA VAL A 164 -6.29 -22.59 22.05
C VAL A 164 -6.02 -23.33 23.36
N ARG A 165 -5.81 -22.61 24.47
CA ARG A 165 -5.66 -23.22 25.81
C ARG A 165 -6.99 -23.62 26.44
N SER A 166 -8.11 -23.14 25.90
CA SER A 166 -9.44 -23.34 26.46
C SER A 166 -10.00 -24.74 26.21
N PRO A 167 -11.01 -25.18 26.97
CA PRO A 167 -11.80 -26.37 26.63
C PRO A 167 -12.53 -26.27 25.28
N GLY A 168 -12.78 -25.05 24.78
CA GLY A 168 -13.41 -24.81 23.48
C GLY A 168 -12.58 -25.42 22.35
N TRP A 169 -11.30 -25.07 22.28
CA TRP A 169 -10.39 -25.59 21.25
C TRP A 169 -10.29 -27.12 21.24
N ARG A 170 -10.28 -27.76 22.41
CA ARG A 170 -10.26 -29.23 22.50
C ARG A 170 -11.45 -29.91 21.82
N ARG A 171 -12.60 -29.22 21.73
CA ARG A 171 -13.80 -29.71 21.04
C ARG A 171 -13.81 -29.38 19.55
N ASP A 172 -13.29 -28.21 19.19
CA ASP A 172 -13.39 -27.68 17.84
C ASP A 172 -12.26 -28.17 16.92
N ARG A 173 -11.08 -28.53 17.48
CA ARG A 173 -9.96 -29.09 16.73
C ARG A 173 -10.34 -30.40 16.03
N ASN A 174 -9.91 -30.55 14.78
CA ASN A 174 -10.12 -31.76 13.98
C ASN A 174 -8.98 -31.89 12.94
N ALA A 175 -9.05 -32.90 12.07
CA ALA A 175 -8.00 -33.16 11.08
C ALA A 175 -7.82 -32.01 10.07
N ASP A 176 -8.90 -31.29 9.74
CA ASP A 176 -8.92 -30.18 8.79
C ASP A 176 -8.75 -28.81 9.49
N LEU A 177 -8.42 -28.79 10.79
CA LEU A 177 -8.26 -27.57 11.56
C LEU A 177 -7.15 -27.71 12.62
N THR A 178 -5.96 -27.24 12.26
CA THR A 178 -4.80 -27.15 13.16
C THR A 178 -4.77 -25.81 13.90
N GLN A 179 -3.89 -25.70 14.91
CA GLN A 179 -3.66 -24.43 15.59
C GLN A 179 -3.12 -23.39 14.61
N ASP A 180 -2.13 -23.76 13.80
CA ASP A 180 -1.49 -22.89 12.81
C ASP A 180 -2.50 -22.39 11.78
N THR A 181 -3.42 -23.25 11.32
CA THR A 181 -4.52 -22.86 10.42
C THR A 181 -5.42 -21.80 11.06
N LEU A 182 -5.75 -21.93 12.35
CA LEU A 182 -6.57 -20.96 13.07
C LEU A 182 -5.83 -19.64 13.30
N GLU A 183 -4.56 -19.70 13.69
CA GLU A 183 -3.70 -18.53 13.89
C GLU A 183 -3.57 -17.73 12.60
N LEU A 184 -3.17 -18.39 11.50
CA LEU A 184 -3.10 -17.80 10.16
C LEU A 184 -4.43 -17.15 9.77
N ALA A 185 -5.55 -17.87 9.95
CA ALA A 185 -6.86 -17.36 9.54
C ALA A 185 -7.30 -16.13 10.34
N VAL A 186 -7.08 -16.09 11.66
CA VAL A 186 -7.46 -14.91 12.46
C VAL A 186 -6.53 -13.73 12.18
N GLU A 187 -5.24 -13.98 12.00
CA GLU A 187 -4.25 -12.96 11.61
C GLU A 187 -4.61 -12.34 10.27
N GLN A 188 -4.74 -13.16 9.22
CA GLN A 188 -5.02 -12.69 7.86
C GLN A 188 -6.40 -12.03 7.76
N LEU A 189 -7.42 -12.52 8.47
CA LEU A 189 -8.72 -11.84 8.51
C LEU A 189 -8.60 -10.44 9.12
N SER A 190 -7.77 -10.28 10.15
CA SER A 190 -7.62 -9.03 10.88
C SER A 190 -6.76 -8.02 10.14
N GLU A 191 -5.67 -8.49 9.54
CA GLU A 191 -4.82 -7.74 8.64
C GLU A 191 -5.61 -7.22 7.44
N GLN A 192 -6.20 -8.13 6.64
CA GLN A 192 -6.89 -7.75 5.40
C GLN A 192 -8.14 -6.89 5.65
N ALA A 193 -8.85 -7.09 6.76
CA ALA A 193 -9.96 -6.21 7.12
C ALA A 193 -9.49 -4.78 7.46
N TYR A 194 -8.29 -4.62 8.01
CA TYR A 194 -7.72 -3.31 8.34
C TYR A 194 -7.05 -2.67 7.12
N ASP A 195 -6.27 -3.45 6.39
CA ASP A 195 -5.56 -3.02 5.19
C ASP A 195 -6.56 -2.63 4.09
N THR A 196 -7.59 -3.42 3.80
CA THR A 196 -8.51 -3.07 2.70
C THR A 196 -9.67 -2.18 3.13
N TYR A 197 -10.06 -2.15 4.42
CA TYR A 197 -11.31 -1.50 4.84
C TYR A 197 -11.20 -0.61 6.09
N ARG A 198 -10.01 -0.48 6.67
CA ARG A 198 -9.75 0.18 7.96
C ARG A 198 -10.69 -0.30 9.08
N LYS A 199 -11.15 -1.55 9.01
CA LYS A 199 -11.99 -2.16 10.05
C LYS A 199 -11.15 -3.04 10.95
N THR A 200 -11.40 -2.89 12.24
CA THR A 200 -10.75 -3.70 13.27
C THR A 200 -11.66 -4.86 13.65
N PRO A 201 -11.15 -5.92 14.29
CA PRO A 201 -11.97 -6.94 14.94
C PRO A 201 -13.10 -6.40 15.82
N LYS A 202 -12.98 -5.18 16.36
CA LYS A 202 -14.04 -4.51 17.13
C LYS A 202 -15.07 -3.77 16.26
N SER A 203 -14.87 -3.65 14.96
CA SER A 203 -15.73 -2.89 14.03
C SER A 203 -16.04 -3.58 12.69
N TRP A 204 -15.76 -4.88 12.55
CA TRP A 204 -16.11 -5.64 11.36
C TRP A 204 -17.61 -5.59 11.05
N THR A 205 -17.91 -5.66 9.76
CA THR A 205 -19.27 -5.73 9.23
C THR A 205 -19.43 -7.02 8.42
N LYS A 206 -20.67 -7.42 8.13
CA LYS A 206 -20.93 -8.57 7.26
C LYS A 206 -20.25 -8.42 5.89
N LYS A 207 -20.25 -7.21 5.33
CA LYS A 207 -19.62 -6.91 4.03
C LYS A 207 -18.13 -7.20 4.08
N VAL A 208 -17.42 -6.65 5.09
CA VAL A 208 -15.97 -6.84 5.23
C VAL A 208 -15.61 -8.31 5.44
N LEU A 209 -16.31 -9.01 6.34
CA LEU A 209 -16.09 -10.43 6.55
C LEU A 209 -16.32 -11.23 5.27
N SER A 210 -17.38 -10.91 4.52
CA SER A 210 -17.66 -11.60 3.26
C SER A 210 -16.59 -11.31 2.22
N SER A 211 -16.13 -10.06 2.08
CA SER A 211 -15.10 -9.73 1.10
C SER A 211 -13.77 -10.43 1.39
N VAL A 212 -13.33 -10.46 2.64
CA VAL A 212 -12.06 -11.10 3.00
C VAL A 212 -12.16 -12.63 2.88
N LEU A 213 -13.23 -13.24 3.40
CA LEU A 213 -13.39 -14.70 3.41
C LEU A 213 -13.76 -15.29 2.03
N CYS A 214 -14.52 -14.57 1.21
CA CYS A 214 -14.88 -15.02 -0.15
C CYS A 214 -13.86 -14.57 -1.21
N GLY A 215 -13.10 -13.50 -0.94
CA GLY A 215 -12.09 -12.97 -1.84
C GLY A 215 -10.71 -13.48 -1.44
N TYR A 216 -10.03 -12.73 -0.57
CA TYR A 216 -8.63 -12.99 -0.20
C TYR A 216 -8.35 -14.43 0.28
N PHE A 217 -9.22 -15.00 1.11
CA PHE A 217 -9.03 -16.37 1.62
C PHE A 217 -9.14 -17.42 0.51
N VAL A 218 -10.03 -17.20 -0.46
CA VAL A 218 -10.21 -18.10 -1.59
C VAL A 218 -9.06 -17.93 -2.57
N SER A 219 -8.67 -16.68 -2.87
CA SER A 219 -7.69 -16.36 -3.90
C SER A 219 -6.25 -16.56 -3.44
N ASN A 220 -5.89 -16.15 -2.22
CA ASN A 220 -4.49 -16.02 -1.83
C ASN A 220 -4.02 -17.01 -0.75
N LEU A 221 -4.93 -17.46 0.13
CA LEU A 221 -4.52 -18.41 1.16
C LEU A 221 -4.49 -19.83 0.62
N ASP A 222 -3.43 -20.55 0.99
CA ASP A 222 -3.26 -21.97 0.72
C ASP A 222 -4.11 -22.83 1.67
N LEU A 223 -5.42 -22.60 1.62
CA LEU A 223 -6.43 -23.37 2.32
C LEU A 223 -7.33 -24.08 1.31
N THR A 224 -7.60 -25.34 1.59
CA THR A 224 -8.59 -26.15 0.89
C THR A 224 -10.01 -25.73 1.26
N ALA A 225 -11.00 -26.16 0.46
CA ALA A 225 -12.40 -25.93 0.78
C ALA A 225 -12.82 -26.59 2.11
N ALA A 226 -12.21 -27.73 2.48
CA ALA A 226 -12.44 -28.41 3.74
C ALA A 226 -11.91 -27.59 4.93
N GLU A 227 -10.67 -27.12 4.85
CA GLU A 227 -10.05 -26.27 5.88
C GLU A 227 -10.80 -24.94 6.04
N LEU A 228 -11.23 -24.31 4.94
CA LEU A 228 -12.08 -23.12 5.00
C LEU A 228 -13.41 -23.40 5.71
N GLY A 229 -14.04 -24.53 5.38
CA GLY A 229 -15.27 -24.97 6.03
C GLY A 229 -15.10 -25.24 7.53
N ALA A 230 -13.92 -25.71 7.95
CA ALA A 230 -13.60 -25.98 9.34
C ALA A 230 -13.21 -24.72 10.13
N VAL A 231 -12.40 -23.82 9.54
CA VAL A 231 -11.84 -22.66 10.24
C VAL A 231 -12.85 -21.52 10.43
N ILE A 232 -13.73 -21.25 9.44
CA ILE A 232 -14.67 -20.11 9.50
C ILE A 232 -15.60 -20.18 10.72
N PRO A 233 -16.24 -21.32 11.04
CA PRO A 233 -17.04 -21.45 12.26
C PRO A 233 -16.22 -21.21 13.54
N VAL A 234 -14.97 -21.67 13.56
CA VAL A 234 -14.09 -21.57 14.73
C VAL A 234 -13.57 -20.16 14.95
N ILE A 235 -13.38 -19.36 13.90
CA ILE A 235 -13.20 -17.90 14.04
C ILE A 235 -14.37 -17.30 14.83
N GLY A 236 -15.61 -17.72 14.55
CA GLY A 236 -16.79 -17.30 15.33
C GLY A 236 -16.70 -17.70 16.80
N HIS A 237 -16.21 -18.90 17.09
CA HIS A 237 -15.99 -19.37 18.45
C HIS A 237 -14.89 -18.57 19.19
N VAL A 238 -13.80 -18.19 18.51
CA VAL A 238 -12.77 -17.29 19.05
C VAL A 238 -13.38 -15.95 19.42
N MET A 239 -14.23 -15.37 18.55
CA MET A 239 -14.89 -14.09 18.84
C MET A 239 -15.86 -14.19 20.03
N ARG A 240 -16.63 -15.28 20.13
CA ARG A 240 -17.47 -15.55 21.30
C ARG A 240 -16.63 -15.69 22.57
N PHE A 241 -15.54 -16.44 22.52
CA PHE A 241 -14.62 -16.59 23.65
C PHE A 241 -14.04 -15.25 24.08
N ALA A 242 -13.57 -14.42 23.13
CA ALA A 242 -13.08 -13.08 23.43
C ALA A 242 -14.15 -12.19 24.10
N ALA A 243 -15.43 -12.37 23.76
CA ALA A 243 -16.52 -11.69 24.44
C ALA A 243 -16.79 -12.21 25.86
N GLU A 244 -16.70 -13.53 26.08
CA GLU A 244 -16.80 -14.14 27.42
C GLU A 244 -15.67 -13.64 28.35
N GLN A 245 -14.50 -13.34 27.80
CA GLN A 245 -13.37 -12.73 28.53
C GLN A 245 -13.49 -11.20 28.69
N GLY A 246 -14.54 -10.58 28.14
CA GLY A 246 -14.75 -9.12 28.18
C GLY A 246 -13.86 -8.31 27.23
N TRP A 247 -13.11 -8.95 26.33
CA TRP A 247 -12.22 -8.28 25.37
C TRP A 247 -12.96 -7.78 24.12
N LEU A 248 -14.11 -8.40 23.82
CA LEU A 248 -15.01 -8.04 22.73
C LEU A 248 -16.43 -7.81 23.27
N ASN A 249 -17.17 -6.90 22.66
CA ASN A 249 -18.58 -6.70 23.02
C ASN A 249 -19.41 -7.95 22.64
N ALA A 250 -20.19 -8.47 23.59
CA ALA A 250 -20.98 -9.69 23.40
C ALA A 250 -21.94 -9.63 22.20
N LYS A 251 -22.63 -8.51 21.99
CA LYS A 251 -23.53 -8.31 20.83
C LYS A 251 -22.77 -8.32 19.50
N LYS A 252 -21.52 -7.84 19.49
CA LYS A 252 -20.67 -7.92 18.29
C LYS A 252 -20.25 -9.37 18.00
N ALA A 253 -19.82 -10.11 19.01
CA ALA A 253 -19.47 -11.52 18.85
C ALA A 253 -20.66 -12.36 18.33
N GLU A 254 -21.86 -12.13 18.86
CA GLU A 254 -23.09 -12.76 18.37
C GLU A 254 -23.38 -12.42 16.90
N ASN A 255 -23.25 -11.14 16.53
CA ASN A 255 -23.41 -10.71 15.14
C ASN A 255 -22.38 -11.37 14.22
N TYR A 256 -21.12 -11.48 14.63
CA TYR A 256 -20.07 -12.14 13.86
C TYR A 256 -20.37 -13.61 13.65
N GLN A 257 -20.80 -14.34 14.69
CA GLN A 257 -21.19 -15.73 14.53
C GLN A 257 -22.29 -15.89 13.46
N ARG A 258 -23.33 -15.03 13.50
CA ARG A 258 -24.40 -15.05 12.50
C ARG A 258 -23.88 -14.73 11.09
N TYR A 259 -22.96 -13.77 10.96
CA TYR A 259 -22.39 -13.41 9.66
C TYR A 259 -21.51 -14.53 9.10
N LEU A 260 -20.61 -15.09 9.90
CA LEU A 260 -19.70 -16.17 9.51
C LEU A 260 -20.48 -17.42 9.09
N ASN A 261 -21.51 -17.81 9.86
CA ASN A 261 -22.38 -18.94 9.49
C ASN A 261 -23.08 -18.72 8.14
N ALA A 262 -23.45 -17.47 7.80
CA ALA A 262 -24.07 -17.14 6.52
C ALA A 262 -23.06 -17.04 5.36
N ILE A 263 -21.79 -16.72 5.65
CA ILE A 263 -20.73 -16.55 4.64
C ILE A 263 -20.07 -17.89 4.32
N ALA A 264 -19.90 -18.78 5.29
CA ALA A 264 -19.14 -20.02 5.14
C ALA A 264 -19.55 -20.86 3.92
N PRO A 265 -20.85 -21.13 3.65
CA PRO A 265 -21.23 -21.94 2.49
C PRO A 265 -20.78 -21.33 1.16
N LYS A 266 -20.82 -19.99 1.05
CA LYS A 266 -20.38 -19.27 -0.15
C LYS A 266 -18.87 -19.37 -0.33
N ALA A 267 -18.10 -19.11 0.74
CA ALA A 267 -16.63 -19.19 0.68
C ALA A 267 -16.15 -20.60 0.33
N VAL A 268 -16.76 -21.63 0.92
CA VAL A 268 -16.45 -23.04 0.61
C VAL A 268 -16.77 -23.38 -0.85
N ALA A 269 -17.92 -22.95 -1.37
CA ALA A 269 -18.28 -23.20 -2.77
C ALA A 269 -17.30 -22.50 -3.74
N GLN A 270 -16.87 -21.27 -3.44
CA GLN A 270 -15.89 -20.56 -4.28
C GLN A 270 -14.51 -21.20 -4.22
N ALA A 271 -14.11 -21.74 -3.06
CA ALA A 271 -12.83 -22.42 -2.89
C ALA A 271 -12.75 -23.78 -3.61
N GLN A 272 -13.85 -24.31 -4.11
CA GLN A 272 -13.88 -25.53 -4.93
C GLN A 272 -13.61 -25.26 -6.41
N ASP A 273 -13.68 -24.00 -6.84
CA ASP A 273 -13.52 -23.61 -8.24
C ASP A 273 -12.15 -22.90 -8.42
N PRO A 274 -11.20 -23.55 -9.13
CA PRO A 274 -9.86 -23.00 -9.34
C PRO A 274 -9.81 -21.63 -10.03
N ASN A 275 -10.88 -21.24 -10.73
CA ASN A 275 -10.98 -19.93 -11.37
C ASN A 275 -11.11 -18.77 -10.36
N ASN A 276 -11.33 -19.07 -9.08
CA ASN A 276 -11.32 -18.06 -8.01
C ASN A 276 -9.97 -17.95 -7.29
N PHE A 277 -8.96 -18.73 -7.72
CA PHE A 277 -7.63 -18.68 -7.11
C PHE A 277 -6.82 -17.52 -7.69
N GLY A 278 -6.02 -16.85 -6.87
CA GLY A 278 -5.08 -15.81 -7.28
C GLY A 278 -3.77 -16.41 -7.81
N PRO A 279 -2.93 -15.62 -8.51
CA PRO A 279 -1.73 -16.13 -9.19
C PRO A 279 -0.76 -16.86 -8.25
N ALA A 280 -0.53 -16.32 -7.05
CA ALA A 280 0.38 -16.92 -6.08
C ALA A 280 -0.11 -18.31 -5.61
N LYS A 281 -1.41 -18.46 -5.35
CA LYS A 281 -2.00 -19.74 -4.96
C LYS A 281 -1.97 -20.75 -6.09
N GLN A 282 -2.26 -20.32 -7.32
CA GLN A 282 -2.15 -21.18 -8.51
C GLN A 282 -0.72 -21.65 -8.71
N ALA A 283 0.28 -20.78 -8.50
CA ALA A 283 1.70 -21.16 -8.53
C ALA A 283 2.00 -22.28 -7.53
N ILE A 284 1.54 -22.13 -6.29
CA ILE A 284 1.73 -23.14 -5.23
C ILE A 284 1.06 -24.46 -5.60
N ILE A 285 -0.16 -24.42 -6.15
CA ILE A 285 -0.88 -25.61 -6.61
C ILE A 285 -0.13 -26.29 -7.78
N GLN A 286 0.37 -25.50 -8.73
CA GLN A 286 1.12 -26.01 -9.87
C GLN A 286 2.45 -26.63 -9.43
N MET A 287 3.21 -25.94 -8.56
CA MET A 287 4.44 -26.48 -7.95
C MET A 287 4.18 -27.85 -7.33
N ARG A 288 3.13 -28.00 -6.53
CA ARG A 288 2.76 -29.30 -5.93
C ARG A 288 2.38 -30.35 -6.96
N THR A 289 1.64 -29.95 -7.99
CA THR A 289 1.20 -30.85 -9.07
C THR A 289 2.39 -31.38 -9.86
N GLU A 290 3.41 -30.55 -10.05
CA GLU A 290 4.67 -30.89 -10.73
C GLU A 290 5.68 -31.57 -9.80
N GLY A 291 5.35 -31.73 -8.51
CA GLY A 291 6.21 -32.37 -7.52
C GLY A 291 7.39 -31.51 -7.07
N VAL A 292 7.31 -30.18 -7.24
CA VAL A 292 8.27 -29.21 -6.72
C VAL A 292 8.16 -29.17 -5.20
N ASP A 293 9.29 -29.30 -4.51
CA ASP A 293 9.36 -29.14 -3.06
C ASP A 293 9.25 -27.64 -2.70
N THR A 294 8.10 -27.24 -2.18
CA THR A 294 7.83 -25.84 -1.78
C THR A 294 8.56 -25.43 -0.50
N THR A 295 9.46 -26.26 0.03
CA THR A 295 10.38 -25.92 1.13
C THR A 295 11.83 -25.78 0.68
N ASP A 296 12.13 -26.13 -0.57
CA ASP A 296 13.44 -25.96 -1.20
C ASP A 296 13.46 -24.68 -2.04
N GLU A 297 14.15 -23.66 -1.55
CA GLU A 297 14.29 -22.36 -2.24
C GLU A 297 14.85 -22.50 -3.66
N ALA A 298 15.76 -23.45 -3.90
CA ALA A 298 16.35 -23.66 -5.22
C ALA A 298 15.33 -24.29 -6.19
N ALA A 299 14.50 -25.21 -5.70
CA ALA A 299 13.43 -25.81 -6.49
C ALA A 299 12.33 -24.78 -6.82
N ILE A 300 11.97 -23.92 -5.86
CA ILE A 300 11.05 -22.80 -6.08
C ILE A 300 11.63 -21.85 -7.13
N GLN A 301 12.89 -21.43 -6.99
CA GLN A 301 13.50 -20.50 -7.94
C GLN A 301 13.55 -21.08 -9.35
N ALA A 302 13.92 -22.36 -9.51
CA ALA A 302 13.94 -23.02 -10.81
C ALA A 302 12.53 -23.08 -11.46
N PHE A 303 11.49 -23.35 -10.66
CA PHE A 303 10.12 -23.30 -11.12
C PHE A 303 9.71 -21.88 -11.54
N MET A 304 10.04 -20.88 -10.73
CA MET A 304 9.74 -19.47 -11.03
C MET A 304 10.45 -18.99 -12.30
N ASP A 305 11.71 -19.39 -12.53
CA ASP A 305 12.43 -19.08 -13.76
C ASP A 305 11.76 -19.72 -14.99
N GLN A 306 11.27 -20.96 -14.86
CA GLN A 306 10.51 -21.64 -15.90
C GLN A 306 9.19 -20.93 -16.22
N VAL A 307 8.43 -20.54 -15.19
CA VAL A 307 7.16 -19.80 -15.34
C VAL A 307 7.41 -18.42 -15.96
N ASN A 308 8.44 -17.71 -15.50
CA ASN A 308 8.83 -16.41 -16.06
C ASN A 308 9.25 -16.52 -17.54
N ALA A 309 9.98 -17.58 -17.91
CA ALA A 309 10.30 -17.85 -19.31
C ALA A 309 9.07 -18.17 -20.18
N GLN A 310 7.94 -18.51 -19.56
CA GLN A 310 6.66 -18.81 -20.20
C GLN A 310 5.63 -17.67 -20.07
N GLY A 311 6.07 -16.44 -19.75
CA GLY A 311 5.18 -15.27 -19.64
C GLY A 311 4.80 -14.87 -18.20
N GLY A 312 5.43 -15.46 -17.19
CA GLY A 312 5.23 -15.12 -15.78
C GLY A 312 3.99 -15.74 -15.17
N LEU A 313 3.75 -15.49 -13.87
CA LEU A 313 2.61 -16.07 -13.13
C LEU A 313 1.23 -15.77 -13.73
N ASN A 314 1.13 -14.72 -14.55
CA ASN A 314 -0.10 -14.36 -15.25
C ASN A 314 -0.43 -15.34 -16.39
N SER A 315 0.56 -16.04 -16.98
CA SER A 315 0.32 -17.00 -18.06
C SER A 315 -0.27 -18.32 -17.57
N ALA A 316 -0.12 -18.63 -16.28
CA ALA A 316 -0.82 -19.74 -15.61
C ALA A 316 -2.29 -19.41 -15.26
N TYR A 317 -2.67 -18.14 -15.38
CA TYR A 317 -4.01 -17.64 -15.07
C TYR A 317 -4.93 -17.83 -16.28
N GLU A 318 -5.47 -19.04 -16.48
CA GLU A 318 -6.48 -19.28 -17.52
C GLU A 318 -7.81 -18.58 -17.14
N GLY A 319 -7.91 -17.27 -17.42
CA GLY A 319 -9.19 -16.61 -17.62
C GLY A 319 -9.34 -15.18 -17.11
N GLY A 320 -8.61 -14.73 -16.07
CA GLY A 320 -8.81 -13.41 -15.46
C GLY A 320 -7.59 -12.47 -15.47
N ALA A 321 -7.66 -11.37 -14.71
CA ALA A 321 -6.58 -10.38 -14.62
C ALA A 321 -6.42 -9.85 -13.19
N ARG A 322 -5.21 -9.42 -12.82
CA ARG A 322 -4.94 -8.76 -11.54
C ARG A 322 -4.83 -7.26 -11.73
N LEU A 323 -5.58 -6.48 -10.95
CA LEU A 323 -5.52 -5.02 -10.93
C LEU A 323 -4.22 -4.51 -10.27
N PRO A 324 -3.85 -3.23 -10.47
CA PRO A 324 -2.63 -2.66 -9.89
C PRO A 324 -2.60 -2.70 -8.35
N ASP A 325 -3.76 -2.62 -7.68
CA ASP A 325 -3.90 -2.76 -6.22
C ASP A 325 -3.77 -4.22 -5.73
N GLY A 326 -3.42 -5.15 -6.63
CA GLY A 326 -3.28 -6.56 -6.33
C GLY A 326 -4.59 -7.34 -6.23
N ARG A 327 -5.74 -6.72 -6.53
CA ARG A 327 -7.03 -7.40 -6.56
C ARG A 327 -7.13 -8.30 -7.78
N ASP A 328 -7.38 -9.58 -7.55
CA ASP A 328 -7.63 -10.55 -8.62
C ASP A 328 -9.07 -10.40 -9.15
N LEU A 329 -9.24 -10.43 -10.47
CA LEU A 329 -10.52 -10.47 -11.15
C LEU A 329 -10.74 -11.85 -11.76
N THR A 330 -11.93 -12.40 -11.57
CA THR A 330 -12.37 -13.57 -12.35
C THR A 330 -12.45 -13.22 -13.84
N ALA A 331 -12.50 -14.23 -14.71
CA ALA A 331 -12.66 -14.03 -16.16
C ALA A 331 -13.88 -13.18 -16.53
N ALA A 332 -15.01 -13.45 -15.87
CA ALA A 332 -16.24 -12.72 -16.10
C ALA A 332 -16.15 -11.27 -15.59
N GLU A 333 -15.49 -11.04 -14.45
CA GLU A 333 -15.28 -9.68 -13.93
C GLU A 333 -14.30 -8.90 -14.79
N PHE A 334 -13.25 -9.54 -15.29
CA PHE A 334 -12.30 -8.93 -16.19
C PHE A 334 -12.95 -8.52 -17.51
N GLN A 335 -13.70 -9.43 -18.15
CA GLN A 335 -14.43 -9.11 -19.37
C GLN A 335 -15.48 -8.01 -19.13
N ALA A 336 -16.25 -8.10 -18.05
CA ALA A 336 -17.24 -7.08 -17.70
C ALA A 336 -16.62 -5.71 -17.35
N LEU A 337 -15.35 -5.68 -16.95
CA LEU A 337 -14.58 -4.45 -16.76
C LEU A 337 -14.13 -3.87 -18.10
N LEU A 338 -13.67 -4.71 -19.04
CA LEU A 338 -13.23 -4.26 -20.36
C LEU A 338 -14.39 -3.78 -21.26
N ASP A 339 -15.58 -4.38 -21.10
CA ASP A 339 -16.77 -4.07 -21.92
C ASP A 339 -17.48 -2.75 -21.51
N ASP A 340 -17.09 -2.12 -20.40
CA ASP A 340 -17.75 -0.95 -19.82
C ASP A 340 -16.72 0.13 -19.44
N ASP A 341 -16.58 1.12 -20.30
CA ASP A 341 -15.64 2.23 -20.15
C ASP A 341 -15.84 3.01 -18.84
N ASP A 342 -17.08 3.22 -18.41
CA ASP A 342 -17.38 3.96 -17.18
C ASP A 342 -16.89 3.17 -15.96
N ARG A 343 -17.05 1.83 -15.98
CA ARG A 343 -16.50 0.96 -14.93
C ARG A 343 -14.99 0.93 -14.95
N LEU A 344 -14.39 0.80 -16.13
CA LEU A 344 -12.94 0.78 -16.26
C LEU A 344 -12.34 2.10 -15.78
N LEU A 345 -12.93 3.23 -16.16
CA LEU A 345 -12.54 4.55 -15.69
C LEU A 345 -12.69 4.68 -14.17
N ALA A 346 -13.80 4.22 -13.58
CA ALA A 346 -14.01 4.25 -12.14
C ALA A 346 -12.95 3.44 -11.35
N VAL A 347 -12.36 2.43 -11.99
CA VAL A 347 -11.20 1.71 -11.45
C VAL A 347 -9.91 2.49 -11.73
N ALA A 348 -9.72 3.00 -12.94
CA ALA A 348 -8.51 3.70 -13.36
C ALA A 348 -8.23 4.97 -12.54
N VAL A 349 -9.25 5.77 -12.19
CA VAL A 349 -9.08 6.99 -11.38
C VAL A 349 -8.50 6.73 -9.99
N LYS A 350 -8.56 5.49 -9.49
CA LYS A 350 -7.92 5.12 -8.21
C LYS A 350 -6.40 5.02 -8.31
N PHE A 351 -5.90 4.91 -9.54
CA PHE A 351 -4.49 4.78 -9.87
C PHE A 351 -3.98 6.01 -10.63
N ASP A 352 -4.70 7.13 -10.52
CA ASP A 352 -4.32 8.40 -11.13
C ASP A 352 -2.96 8.85 -10.56
N PRO A 353 -1.94 9.07 -11.42
CA PRO A 353 -0.64 9.57 -11.00
C PRO A 353 -0.63 11.06 -10.64
N ASP A 354 -1.64 11.84 -11.06
CA ASP A 354 -1.82 13.26 -10.73
C ASP A 354 -3.25 13.55 -10.22
N PRO A 355 -3.63 13.00 -9.05
CA PRO A 355 -4.98 13.18 -8.50
C PRO A 355 -5.24 14.61 -8.00
N GLN A 356 -4.19 15.44 -7.85
CA GLN A 356 -4.31 16.85 -7.49
C GLN A 356 -4.60 17.74 -8.70
N ALA A 357 -4.54 17.16 -9.91
CA ALA A 357 -4.76 17.83 -11.18
C ALA A 357 -3.80 19.03 -11.41
N ASP A 358 -2.52 18.83 -11.09
CA ASP A 358 -1.47 19.82 -11.28
C ASP A 358 -1.37 20.26 -12.76
N TYR A 359 -1.70 19.35 -13.70
CA TYR A 359 -1.82 19.65 -15.14
C TYR A 359 -2.75 20.83 -15.49
N LEU A 360 -3.72 21.17 -14.63
CA LEU A 360 -4.61 22.31 -14.84
C LEU A 360 -3.95 23.67 -14.56
N THR A 361 -2.87 23.67 -13.79
CA THR A 361 -2.15 24.89 -13.37
C THR A 361 -0.91 25.18 -14.22
N GLY A 362 -0.51 24.21 -15.04
CA GLY A 362 0.64 24.32 -15.94
C GLY A 362 0.47 25.36 -17.04
N MET A 363 1.56 25.68 -17.74
CA MET A 363 1.49 26.54 -18.92
C MET A 363 0.69 25.84 -20.03
N HIS A 364 -0.39 26.47 -20.48
CA HIS A 364 -1.20 25.99 -21.58
C HIS A 364 -1.46 27.10 -22.60
N ILE A 365 -1.66 26.72 -23.86
CA ILE A 365 -2.13 27.64 -24.89
C ILE A 365 -3.59 28.02 -24.62
N THR A 366 -4.00 29.21 -25.06
CA THR A 366 -5.40 29.65 -24.90
C THR A 366 -6.26 29.33 -26.12
N LYS A 367 -5.65 29.18 -27.31
CA LYS A 367 -6.34 28.93 -28.57
C LYS A 367 -5.42 28.34 -29.65
N VAL A 368 -5.89 27.34 -30.39
CA VAL A 368 -5.27 26.85 -31.64
C VAL A 368 -6.33 26.32 -32.60
N GLY A 369 -6.18 26.55 -33.90
CA GLY A 369 -7.08 25.97 -34.91
C GLY A 369 -8.57 26.32 -34.76
N GLY A 370 -8.91 27.39 -34.03
CA GLY A 370 -10.30 27.76 -33.72
C GLY A 370 -10.87 27.14 -32.45
N ARG A 371 -10.19 26.16 -31.84
CA ARG A 371 -10.48 25.60 -30.51
C ARG A 371 -9.94 26.52 -29.42
N HIS A 372 -10.61 26.59 -28.28
CA HIS A 372 -10.14 27.32 -27.09
C HIS A 372 -9.88 26.32 -25.97
N TRP A 373 -8.96 26.68 -25.08
CA TRP A 373 -8.71 25.87 -23.90
C TRP A 373 -9.90 25.93 -22.95
N HIS A 374 -10.33 24.75 -22.50
CA HIS A 374 -11.37 24.61 -21.48
C HIS A 374 -10.90 23.62 -20.41
N GLN A 375 -11.12 23.98 -19.16
CA GLN A 375 -10.74 23.13 -18.02
C GLN A 375 -11.44 21.77 -18.06
N ALA A 376 -12.73 21.74 -18.44
CA ALA A 376 -13.49 20.49 -18.51
C ALA A 376 -12.89 19.52 -19.52
N ASP A 377 -12.61 20.00 -20.73
CA ASP A 377 -11.96 19.21 -21.78
C ASP A 377 -10.55 18.72 -21.38
N ALA A 378 -9.79 19.52 -20.60
CA ALA A 378 -8.50 19.09 -20.06
C ALA A 378 -8.66 17.92 -19.08
N GLN A 379 -9.64 18.01 -18.18
CA GLN A 379 -9.97 16.94 -17.24
C GLN A 379 -10.46 15.67 -17.96
N ASP A 380 -11.22 15.84 -19.05
CA ASP A 380 -11.71 14.72 -19.85
C ASP A 380 -10.57 14.07 -20.63
N ALA A 381 -9.64 14.85 -21.20
CA ALA A 381 -8.43 14.34 -21.83
C ALA A 381 -7.58 13.50 -20.86
N HIS A 382 -7.38 14.01 -19.64
CA HIS A 382 -6.65 13.32 -18.58
C HIS A 382 -7.34 12.00 -18.21
N LYS A 383 -8.64 12.03 -17.87
CA LYS A 383 -9.40 10.83 -17.51
C LYS A 383 -9.42 9.78 -18.62
N LEU A 384 -9.55 10.20 -19.87
CA LEU A 384 -9.53 9.30 -21.01
C LEU A 384 -8.18 8.57 -21.12
N SER A 385 -7.08 9.26 -20.81
CA SER A 385 -5.75 8.64 -20.79
C SER A 385 -5.56 7.65 -19.65
N LEU A 386 -6.20 7.85 -18.49
CA LEU A 386 -6.23 6.86 -17.39
C LEU A 386 -6.92 5.57 -17.85
N LEU A 387 -8.07 5.70 -18.51
CA LEU A 387 -8.80 4.57 -19.09
C LEU A 387 -7.92 3.81 -20.07
N PHE A 388 -7.29 4.52 -21.02
CA PHE A 388 -6.41 3.90 -22.01
C PHE A 388 -5.18 3.24 -21.38
N GLY A 389 -4.56 3.88 -20.38
CA GLY A 389 -3.40 3.34 -19.69
C GLY A 389 -3.71 2.05 -18.94
N LEU A 390 -4.80 2.02 -18.17
CA LEU A 390 -5.21 0.82 -17.47
C LEU A 390 -5.62 -0.29 -18.45
N ARG A 391 -6.38 0.03 -19.50
CA ARG A 391 -6.78 -0.95 -20.51
C ARG A 391 -5.57 -1.55 -21.22
N LEU A 392 -4.64 -0.71 -21.66
CA LEU A 392 -3.44 -1.15 -22.38
C LEU A 392 -2.59 -2.06 -21.50
N TRP A 393 -2.40 -1.69 -20.23
CA TRP A 393 -1.66 -2.53 -19.29
C TRP A 393 -2.37 -3.86 -19.02
N LEU A 394 -3.69 -3.87 -18.84
CA LEU A 394 -4.47 -5.09 -18.66
C LEU A 394 -4.43 -6.01 -19.90
N LEU A 395 -4.30 -5.44 -21.09
CA LEU A 395 -4.24 -6.15 -22.36
C LEU A 395 -2.81 -6.31 -22.91
N ARG A 396 -1.78 -6.17 -22.06
CA ARG A 396 -0.36 -6.22 -22.47
C ARG A 396 0.06 -7.53 -23.14
N ASP A 397 -0.65 -8.64 -22.92
CA ASP A 397 -0.40 -9.89 -23.63
C ASP A 397 -0.88 -9.83 -25.10
N ARG A 398 -1.94 -9.06 -25.36
CA ARG A 398 -2.45 -8.78 -26.72
C ARG A 398 -1.70 -7.64 -27.40
N TYR A 399 -1.25 -6.65 -26.63
CA TYR A 399 -0.47 -5.50 -27.09
C TYR A 399 0.88 -5.45 -26.34
N PRO A 400 1.88 -6.24 -26.76
CA PRO A 400 3.15 -6.36 -26.05
C PRO A 400 3.83 -5.02 -25.79
N LEU A 401 4.25 -4.79 -24.55
CA LEU A 401 4.97 -3.59 -24.13
C LEU A 401 6.47 -3.90 -24.03
N GLU A 402 7.29 -3.22 -24.82
CA GLU A 402 8.74 -3.44 -24.87
C GLU A 402 9.47 -2.65 -23.77
N GLY A 403 10.01 -3.36 -22.77
CA GLY A 403 10.79 -2.77 -21.68
C GLY A 403 10.28 -3.20 -20.30
N GLU A 404 11.21 -3.43 -19.36
CA GLU A 404 10.87 -3.88 -18.00
C GLU A 404 10.03 -2.86 -17.23
N SER A 405 10.22 -1.56 -17.50
CA SER A 405 9.50 -0.46 -16.83
C SER A 405 7.99 -0.49 -17.10
N TRP A 406 7.55 -0.99 -18.26
CA TRP A 406 6.14 -1.02 -18.64
C TRP A 406 5.36 -2.18 -18.05
N GLN A 407 6.03 -3.08 -17.32
CA GLN A 407 5.35 -4.13 -16.57
C GLN A 407 4.58 -3.56 -15.36
N LEU A 408 4.92 -2.33 -14.93
CA LEU A 408 4.22 -1.64 -13.85
C LEU A 408 3.09 -0.76 -14.41
N ALA A 409 1.86 -1.00 -13.97
CA ALA A 409 0.68 -0.25 -14.42
C ALA A 409 0.84 1.27 -14.24
N PHE A 410 1.36 1.68 -13.07
CA PHE A 410 1.62 3.08 -12.76
C PHE A 410 2.51 3.76 -13.81
N LYS A 411 3.55 3.08 -14.32
CA LYS A 411 4.45 3.64 -15.34
C LYS A 411 3.76 3.83 -16.69
N VAL A 412 2.89 2.90 -17.08
CA VAL A 412 2.09 3.03 -18.30
C VAL A 412 1.10 4.19 -18.17
N MET A 413 0.37 4.25 -17.06
CA MET A 413 -0.61 5.31 -16.82
C MET A 413 0.05 6.69 -16.74
N ASP A 414 1.12 6.84 -15.97
CA ASP A 414 1.92 8.08 -15.85
C ASP A 414 2.44 8.59 -17.20
N ALA A 415 2.97 7.70 -18.04
CA ALA A 415 3.44 8.10 -19.37
C ALA A 415 2.29 8.60 -20.26
N LEU A 416 1.11 7.98 -20.19
CA LEU A 416 -0.03 8.35 -21.03
C LEU A 416 -0.78 9.58 -20.53
N THR A 417 -0.88 9.80 -19.21
CA THR A 417 -1.47 11.02 -18.64
C THR A 417 -0.60 12.23 -18.94
N GLN A 418 0.71 12.15 -18.70
CA GLN A 418 1.63 13.23 -19.06
C GLN A 418 1.57 13.56 -20.56
N LEU A 419 1.45 12.55 -21.41
CA LEU A 419 1.26 12.76 -22.85
C LEU A 419 -0.07 13.45 -23.16
N ALA A 420 -1.19 12.98 -22.61
CA ALA A 420 -2.50 13.55 -22.86
C ALA A 420 -2.59 15.00 -22.37
N ASP A 421 -2.07 15.28 -21.18
CA ASP A 421 -2.02 16.61 -20.58
C ASP A 421 -1.14 17.56 -21.40
N MET A 422 0.00 17.08 -21.90
CA MET A 422 0.85 17.82 -22.83
C MET A 422 0.13 18.11 -24.16
N LEU A 423 -0.50 17.10 -24.76
CA LEU A 423 -1.21 17.25 -26.03
C LEU A 423 -2.37 18.25 -25.91
N TYR A 424 -3.15 18.16 -24.83
CA TYR A 424 -4.23 19.10 -24.62
C TYR A 424 -3.70 20.50 -24.31
N SER A 425 -2.74 20.64 -23.39
CA SER A 425 -2.17 21.95 -23.02
C SER A 425 -1.46 22.68 -24.16
N GLN A 426 -0.90 21.96 -25.15
CA GLN A 426 -0.14 22.56 -26.25
C GLN A 426 -0.88 22.59 -27.58
N GLN A 427 -1.82 21.67 -27.81
CA GLN A 427 -2.46 21.47 -29.11
C GLN A 427 -4.00 21.39 -29.05
N LEU A 428 -4.62 21.40 -27.87
CA LEU A 428 -6.07 21.27 -27.68
C LEU A 428 -6.67 20.03 -28.39
N VAL A 429 -5.96 18.90 -28.30
CA VAL A 429 -6.39 17.59 -28.81
C VAL A 429 -6.25 16.52 -27.74
N THR A 430 -7.10 15.50 -27.79
CA THR A 430 -7.02 14.28 -26.99
C THR A 430 -6.28 13.18 -27.75
N LEU A 431 -5.93 12.07 -27.08
CA LEU A 431 -5.19 10.96 -27.70
C LEU A 431 -5.91 10.33 -28.91
N ASP A 432 -7.23 10.20 -28.83
CA ASP A 432 -8.11 9.63 -29.86
C ASP A 432 -8.48 10.61 -30.98
N GLU A 433 -8.34 11.92 -30.74
CA GLU A 433 -8.53 12.96 -31.77
C GLU A 433 -7.20 13.48 -32.37
N CYS A 434 -6.06 13.03 -31.87
CA CYS A 434 -4.76 13.60 -32.22
C CYS A 434 -4.39 13.27 -33.69
N PRO A 435 -4.27 14.28 -34.58
CA PRO A 435 -3.98 14.05 -35.98
C PRO A 435 -2.54 13.55 -36.22
N PRO A 436 -2.28 12.80 -37.30
CA PRO A 436 -0.95 12.21 -37.58
C PRO A 436 0.20 13.21 -37.62
N VAL A 437 -0.05 14.46 -38.02
CA VAL A 437 1.00 15.50 -38.06
C VAL A 437 1.55 15.82 -36.67
N ILE A 438 0.71 15.80 -35.63
CA ILE A 438 1.15 16.03 -34.24
C ILE A 438 1.94 14.82 -33.73
N TRP A 439 1.51 13.61 -34.07
CA TRP A 439 2.27 12.38 -33.79
C TRP A 439 3.64 12.35 -34.48
N GLU A 440 3.74 12.89 -35.69
CA GLU A 440 5.03 13.02 -36.40
C GLU A 440 5.99 13.95 -35.66
N ASP A 441 5.52 15.14 -35.26
CA ASP A 441 6.30 16.11 -34.49
C ASP A 441 6.74 15.51 -33.14
N PHE A 442 5.83 14.83 -32.45
CA PHE A 442 6.13 14.18 -31.18
C PHE A 442 7.15 13.03 -31.33
N ALA A 443 7.00 12.20 -32.36
CA ALA A 443 7.97 11.13 -32.64
C ALA A 443 9.36 11.68 -32.99
N GLN A 444 9.43 12.82 -33.69
CA GLN A 444 10.70 13.51 -33.93
C GLN A 444 11.32 14.02 -32.63
N TRP A 445 10.52 14.58 -31.72
CA TRP A 445 10.97 15.03 -30.41
C TRP A 445 11.51 13.86 -29.56
N ILE A 446 10.79 12.74 -29.46
CA ILE A 446 11.23 11.53 -28.72
C ILE A 446 12.61 11.07 -29.21
N ARG A 447 12.80 11.01 -30.54
CA ARG A 447 14.08 10.59 -31.13
C ARG A 447 15.23 11.56 -30.86
N GLN A 448 14.94 12.83 -30.55
CA GLN A 448 15.93 13.87 -30.28
C GLN A 448 16.24 14.03 -28.78
N ALA A 449 15.26 13.78 -27.89
CA ALA A 449 15.36 14.00 -26.45
C ALA A 449 16.33 13.03 -25.73
N GLY A 450 16.56 11.84 -26.29
CA GLY A 450 17.49 10.84 -25.74
C GLY A 450 16.93 10.01 -24.58
N LEU A 451 17.66 8.92 -24.27
CA LEU A 451 17.34 7.76 -23.41
C LEU A 451 16.08 6.96 -23.83
N GLU A 452 16.32 5.76 -24.36
CA GLU A 452 15.33 4.71 -24.73
C GLU A 452 14.14 5.12 -25.63
N PRO A 453 14.35 5.86 -26.75
CA PRO A 453 13.25 6.28 -27.63
C PRO A 453 12.48 5.10 -28.24
N GLN A 454 13.08 3.92 -28.35
CA GLN A 454 12.43 2.75 -28.92
C GLN A 454 11.32 2.21 -28.02
N GLN A 455 11.55 2.16 -26.70
CA GLN A 455 10.56 1.66 -25.74
C GLN A 455 9.31 2.54 -25.69
N LEU A 456 9.49 3.87 -25.70
CA LEU A 456 8.37 4.81 -25.75
C LEU A 456 7.63 4.72 -27.10
N LEU A 457 8.33 4.63 -28.23
CA LEU A 457 7.69 4.45 -29.53
C LEU A 457 6.93 3.11 -29.62
N ALA A 458 7.43 2.05 -28.99
CA ALA A 458 6.74 0.76 -28.89
C ALA A 458 5.45 0.89 -28.04
N LEU A 459 5.51 1.54 -26.88
CA LEU A 459 4.33 1.85 -26.05
C LEU A 459 3.26 2.60 -26.86
N LEU A 460 3.64 3.67 -27.57
CA LEU A 460 2.70 4.44 -28.39
C LEU A 460 2.14 3.61 -29.54
N THR A 461 2.93 2.71 -30.12
CA THR A 461 2.44 1.81 -31.19
C THR A 461 1.41 0.83 -30.64
N ALA A 462 1.65 0.25 -29.46
CA ALA A 462 0.72 -0.63 -28.75
C ALA A 462 -0.59 0.10 -28.42
N LEU A 463 -0.49 1.35 -27.93
CA LEU A 463 -1.65 2.22 -27.71
C LEU A 463 -2.47 2.41 -28.99
N ILE A 464 -1.84 2.78 -30.12
CA ILE A 464 -2.58 3.02 -31.37
C ILE A 464 -3.26 1.74 -31.88
N HIS A 465 -2.61 0.58 -31.75
CA HIS A 465 -3.26 -0.70 -32.08
C HIS A 465 -4.50 -0.95 -31.22
N MET A 466 -4.40 -0.74 -29.90
CA MET A 466 -5.53 -0.89 -28.99
C MET A 466 -6.67 0.09 -29.34
N LEU A 467 -6.36 1.37 -29.60
CA LEU A 467 -7.38 2.36 -29.95
C LEU A 467 -8.11 2.01 -31.26
N VAL A 468 -7.43 1.39 -32.23
CA VAL A 468 -8.07 0.91 -33.46
C VAL A 468 -8.98 -0.28 -33.19
N ASP A 469 -8.48 -1.26 -32.44
CA ASP A 469 -9.20 -2.49 -32.14
C ASP A 469 -10.46 -2.21 -31.30
N ASP A 470 -10.40 -1.23 -30.40
CA ASP A 470 -11.52 -0.79 -29.55
C ASP A 470 -12.38 0.33 -30.18
N HIS A 471 -12.10 0.68 -31.44
CA HIS A 471 -12.87 1.63 -32.24
C HIS A 471 -12.86 3.10 -31.78
N TYR A 472 -11.93 3.50 -30.90
CA TYR A 472 -11.65 4.92 -30.64
C TYR A 472 -10.98 5.60 -31.84
N LEU A 473 -10.26 4.83 -32.66
CA LEU A 473 -9.54 5.34 -33.81
C LEU A 473 -9.89 4.56 -35.09
N PRO A 474 -10.20 5.22 -36.23
CA PRO A 474 -10.37 4.52 -37.50
C PRO A 474 -9.09 3.80 -37.94
N ALA A 475 -9.21 2.60 -38.49
CA ALA A 475 -8.05 1.78 -38.89
C ALA A 475 -7.09 2.48 -39.87
N GLU A 476 -7.61 3.29 -40.80
CA GLU A 476 -6.79 4.06 -41.73
C GLU A 476 -6.05 5.23 -41.05
N GLU A 477 -6.63 5.81 -40.00
CA GLU A 477 -5.95 6.81 -39.18
C GLU A 477 -4.82 6.16 -38.37
N GLY A 478 -5.10 5.03 -37.72
CA GLY A 478 -4.10 4.28 -36.95
C GLY A 478 -2.90 3.87 -37.79
N LYS A 479 -3.12 3.39 -39.02
CA LYS A 479 -2.02 3.10 -39.97
C LYS A 479 -1.16 4.33 -40.27
N ARG A 480 -1.78 5.51 -40.44
CA ARG A 480 -1.04 6.76 -40.70
C ARG A 480 -0.23 7.19 -39.49
N ILE A 481 -0.79 7.07 -38.28
CA ILE A 481 -0.09 7.40 -37.04
C ILE A 481 1.10 6.44 -36.83
N ILE A 482 0.90 5.12 -36.94
CA ILE A 482 1.97 4.14 -36.81
C ILE A 482 3.10 4.39 -37.83
N ALA A 483 2.76 4.76 -39.06
CA ALA A 483 3.75 5.07 -40.10
C ALA A 483 4.63 6.28 -39.75
N VAL A 484 4.12 7.29 -39.03
CA VAL A 484 4.94 8.44 -38.59
C VAL A 484 5.72 8.16 -37.31
N LEU A 485 5.23 7.27 -36.44
CA LEU A 485 5.97 6.75 -35.28
C LEU A 485 7.18 5.92 -35.74
N HIS A 486 7.06 5.19 -36.85
CA HIS A 486 8.11 4.35 -37.45
C HIS A 486 8.31 4.66 -38.94
N PRO A 487 8.87 5.84 -39.29
CA PRO A 487 9.13 6.16 -40.67
C PRO A 487 10.07 5.11 -41.23
N ALA A 488 9.67 4.50 -42.34
CA ALA A 488 10.52 3.58 -43.06
C ALA A 488 11.90 4.23 -43.21
N ASN A 489 12.96 3.47 -42.95
CA ASN A 489 14.32 3.83 -43.33
C ASN A 489 14.39 3.92 -44.86
N HIS A 490 13.78 4.94 -45.44
CA HIS A 490 14.16 5.41 -46.74
C HIS A 490 15.61 5.83 -46.57
N GLN A 491 16.51 4.96 -47.06
CA GLN A 491 17.85 5.34 -47.46
C GLN A 491 17.75 6.78 -47.93
N ARG A 492 18.42 7.71 -47.23
CA ARG A 492 18.55 9.10 -47.67
C ARG A 492 18.90 9.05 -49.15
N GLY A 493 17.91 9.23 -50.02
CA GLY A 493 18.15 9.33 -51.44
C GLY A 493 19.16 10.45 -51.57
N ASN A 494 20.28 10.19 -52.24
CA ASN A 494 21.43 11.09 -52.34
C ASN A 494 20.99 12.54 -52.61
N VAL A 495 20.73 13.33 -51.56
CA VAL A 495 20.56 14.76 -51.67
C VAL A 495 21.97 15.31 -51.74
N ILE A 496 22.49 15.34 -52.96
CA ILE A 496 23.69 16.09 -53.29
C ILE A 496 23.40 17.53 -52.88
N SER A 497 24.09 18.03 -51.85
CA SER A 497 23.93 19.43 -51.44
C SER A 497 24.17 20.34 -52.66
N MET A 498 23.43 21.45 -52.78
CA MET A 498 23.61 22.42 -53.86
C MET A 498 25.07 22.88 -54.03
N LYS A 499 25.89 22.79 -52.96
CA LYS A 499 27.32 23.05 -52.96
C LYS A 499 28.12 21.98 -53.74
N ALA A 500 27.76 20.71 -53.62
CA ALA A 500 28.34 19.60 -54.37
C ALA A 500 27.86 19.57 -55.84
N ALA A 501 26.61 19.97 -56.11
CA ALA A 501 26.09 20.12 -57.48
C ALA A 501 26.80 21.26 -58.25
N ARG A 502 27.14 22.37 -57.59
CA ARG A 502 27.92 23.46 -58.19
C ARG A 502 29.39 23.11 -58.46
N LYS A 503 29.97 22.16 -57.72
CA LYS A 503 31.37 21.73 -57.90
C LYS A 503 31.54 20.76 -59.08
N LYS A 504 30.53 19.95 -59.41
CA LYS A 504 30.52 19.08 -60.60
C LYS A 504 30.26 19.79 -61.93
N LYS A 505 29.72 21.02 -61.92
CA LYS A 505 29.49 21.83 -63.14
C LYS A 505 30.71 22.66 -63.60
N ARG A 506 31.84 22.56 -62.90
CA ARG A 506 33.09 23.26 -63.20
C ARG A 506 34.27 22.32 -63.54
N GLN A 507 33.97 21.06 -63.86
CA GLN A 507 34.91 20.12 -64.45
C GLN A 507 34.52 19.86 -65.90
#